data_AF-A0A2G9LNA6-F1
#
_entry.id   AF-A0A2G9LNA6-F1
#
_cell.length_a   1.000
_cell.length_b   1.000
_cell.length_c   1.000
_cell.angle_alpha   90.00
_cell.angle_beta   90.00
_cell.angle_gamma   90.00
#
_symmetry.space_group_name_H-M   'P 1'
#
loop_
_entity.id
_entity.type
_entity.pdbx_description
1 polymer ?
#
loop_
_entity_poly.entity_id
_entity_poly.type
_entity_poly.pdbx_seq_one_letter_code
_entity_poly.pdbx_strand_id
1 'polypeptide(L)'
;MIDIALKNLFRNKTRNALTILGIAIGVALLLSLVSISEGMNKMISSFGEGMVGIITVLPEGKSLFTSTGGQLSRNFVDDMKNFEGVDYVIPYYGILLPDMTSYVMGVPVDKVGEMVGEKIKIKDGRMIDEGDKDERVAIIGSTYSNYKNTNTGDKINILGKDFEVIGKLEEGNSGAGDIMVPIDALQEISKTDKLTVIFVRVSDVERTEEIAEDIKSTLGVEAETSKDLVRKFSDMSSQIGFMAYVVGGISALIGGIGIANTMFMNVSERRREIGIMKAIGATKNMILKQFLQEAIILGLIGGITGIILSFFGIYVLSLMIPFVAMTLNLIFIGLLFSLGLSTIFSVYPAYAAAKVDAIVALKYE
;
A
#
# COMPACT_ATOMS: atom_id res chain seq x y z
N MET A 1 -34.24 21.70 9.56
CA MET A 1 -33.07 22.47 9.05
C MET A 1 -32.27 21.66 8.02
N ILE A 2 -32.09 20.34 8.20
CA ILE A 2 -31.39 19.46 7.24
C ILE A 2 -32.07 19.45 5.86
N ASP A 3 -33.41 19.38 5.78
CA ASP A 3 -34.12 19.40 4.49
C ASP A 3 -33.90 20.70 3.68
N ILE A 4 -33.73 21.82 4.40
CA ILE A 4 -33.43 23.12 3.80
C ILE A 4 -32.00 23.10 3.25
N ALA A 5 -31.05 22.58 4.02
CA ALA A 5 -29.66 22.43 3.59
C ALA A 5 -29.53 21.54 2.34
N LEU A 6 -30.23 20.40 2.30
CA LEU A 6 -30.25 19.52 1.14
C LEU A 6 -30.82 20.19 -0.11
N LYS A 7 -31.98 20.87 -0.01
CA LYS A 7 -32.57 21.59 -1.15
C LYS A 7 -31.65 22.71 -1.67
N ASN A 8 -30.95 23.41 -0.77
CA ASN A 8 -30.04 24.49 -1.14
C ASN A 8 -28.81 23.99 -1.90
N LEU A 9 -28.31 22.79 -1.57
CA LEU A 9 -27.17 22.20 -2.25
C LEU A 9 -27.44 21.86 -3.72
N PHE A 10 -28.69 21.56 -4.09
CA PHE A 10 -29.04 21.27 -5.47
C PHE A 10 -29.40 22.50 -6.31
N ARG A 11 -29.40 23.70 -5.71
CA ARG A 11 -29.68 24.95 -6.43
C ARG A 11 -28.55 25.36 -7.37
N ASN A 12 -27.29 25.18 -6.95
CA ASN A 12 -26.09 25.52 -7.73
C ASN A 12 -25.26 24.27 -8.04
N LYS A 13 -25.76 23.44 -8.96
CA LYS A 13 -25.25 22.09 -9.26
C LYS A 13 -23.77 22.08 -9.66
N THR A 14 -23.34 22.95 -10.57
CA THR A 14 -21.97 22.95 -11.11
C THR A 14 -20.93 23.26 -10.04
N ARG A 15 -21.20 24.29 -9.22
CA ARG A 15 -20.25 24.76 -8.20
C ARG A 15 -20.13 23.75 -7.08
N ASN A 16 -21.26 23.27 -6.56
CA ASN A 16 -21.26 22.26 -5.51
C ASN A 16 -20.64 20.95 -6.01
N ALA A 17 -20.82 20.58 -7.29
CA ALA A 17 -20.12 19.44 -7.88
C ALA A 17 -18.60 19.63 -7.91
N LEU A 18 -18.09 20.81 -8.29
CA LEU A 18 -16.65 21.11 -8.27
C LEU A 18 -16.07 21.03 -6.86
N THR A 19 -16.79 21.52 -5.85
CA THR A 19 -16.36 21.44 -4.44
C THR A 19 -16.34 20.01 -3.95
N ILE A 20 -17.39 19.24 -4.24
CA ILE A 20 -17.48 17.81 -3.92
C ILE A 20 -16.32 17.06 -4.60
N LEU A 21 -16.03 17.32 -5.87
CA LEU A 21 -14.91 16.72 -6.58
C LEU A 21 -13.55 17.07 -5.96
N GLY A 22 -13.35 18.33 -5.58
CA GLY A 22 -12.11 18.75 -4.90
C GLY A 22 -11.88 18.02 -3.58
N ILE A 23 -12.94 17.90 -2.76
CA ILE A 23 -12.91 17.09 -1.52
C ILE A 23 -12.64 15.62 -1.85
N ALA A 24 -13.35 15.08 -2.84
CA ALA A 24 -13.29 13.67 -3.20
C ALA A 24 -11.89 13.26 -3.68
N ILE A 25 -11.25 14.07 -4.54
CA ILE A 25 -9.88 13.85 -5.00
C ILE A 25 -8.90 13.90 -3.82
N GLY A 26 -9.04 14.88 -2.94
CA GLY A 26 -8.17 15.00 -1.77
C GLY A 26 -8.27 13.82 -0.81
N VAL A 27 -9.49 13.38 -0.53
CA VAL A 27 -9.75 12.17 0.26
C VAL A 27 -9.18 10.93 -0.45
N ALA A 28 -9.39 10.80 -1.77
CA ALA A 28 -8.91 9.65 -2.52
C ALA A 28 -7.38 9.52 -2.51
N LEU A 29 -6.66 10.62 -2.73
CA LEU A 29 -5.20 10.65 -2.71
C LEU A 29 -4.64 10.30 -1.33
N LEU A 30 -5.21 10.91 -0.27
CA LEU A 30 -4.82 10.61 1.11
C LEU A 30 -5.01 9.12 1.41
N LEU A 31 -6.19 8.58 1.14
CA LEU A 31 -6.53 7.20 1.47
C LEU A 31 -5.72 6.19 0.66
N SER A 32 -5.42 6.46 -0.61
CA SER A 32 -4.54 5.60 -1.41
C SER A 32 -3.14 5.51 -0.81
N LEU A 33 -2.56 6.64 -0.36
CA LEU A 33 -1.24 6.64 0.27
C LEU A 33 -1.24 5.96 1.65
N VAL A 34 -2.30 6.15 2.44
CA VAL A 34 -2.46 5.44 3.72
C VAL A 34 -2.62 3.94 3.51
N SER A 35 -3.38 3.50 2.50
CA SER A 35 -3.55 2.09 2.13
C SER A 35 -2.23 1.43 1.75
N ILE A 36 -1.39 2.13 0.97
CA ILE A 36 -0.04 1.69 0.63
C ILE A 36 0.80 1.53 1.90
N SER A 37 0.79 2.53 2.80
CA SER A 37 1.58 2.47 4.04
C SER A 37 1.11 1.36 4.99
N GLU A 38 -0.20 1.20 5.20
CA GLU A 38 -0.74 0.12 6.05
C GLU A 38 -0.44 -1.25 5.47
N GLY A 39 -0.61 -1.41 4.16
CA GLY A 39 -0.35 -2.67 3.49
C GLY A 39 1.13 -3.05 3.50
N MET A 40 2.02 -2.06 3.34
CA MET A 40 3.45 -2.26 3.52
C MET A 40 3.80 -2.62 4.96
N ASN A 41 3.26 -1.93 5.97
CA ASN A 41 3.48 -2.29 7.39
C ASN A 41 3.03 -3.73 7.72
N LYS A 42 1.91 -4.19 7.14
CA LYS A 42 1.49 -5.59 7.25
C LYS A 42 2.50 -6.54 6.63
N MET A 43 2.97 -6.23 5.40
CA MET A 43 3.99 -7.02 4.72
C MET A 43 5.28 -7.11 5.53
N ILE A 44 5.72 -5.99 6.12
CA ILE A 44 6.93 -5.90 6.95
C ILE A 44 6.80 -6.76 8.20
N SER A 45 5.62 -6.72 8.84
CA SER A 45 5.35 -7.53 10.03
C SER A 45 5.40 -9.02 9.70
N SER A 46 4.72 -9.43 8.62
CA SER A 46 4.73 -10.82 8.14
C SER A 46 6.14 -11.28 7.71
N PHE A 47 6.89 -10.41 7.04
CA PHE A 47 8.26 -10.67 6.61
C PHE A 47 9.20 -10.84 7.83
N GLY A 48 9.12 -9.93 8.81
CA GLY A 48 9.92 -9.97 10.02
C GLY A 48 9.71 -11.23 10.85
N GLU A 49 8.45 -11.66 11.02
CA GLU A 49 8.12 -12.91 11.74
C GLU A 49 8.71 -14.16 11.09
N GLY A 50 8.74 -14.23 9.74
CA GLY A 50 9.26 -15.38 9.02
C GLY A 50 10.79 -15.45 8.94
N MET A 51 11.47 -14.33 9.17
CA MET A 51 12.92 -14.17 8.94
C MET A 51 13.76 -14.11 10.23
N VAL A 52 13.17 -14.38 11.40
CA VAL A 52 13.91 -14.37 12.66
C VAL A 52 15.09 -15.36 12.62
N GLY A 53 16.30 -14.89 12.97
CA GLY A 53 17.52 -15.71 12.90
C GLY A 53 17.99 -16.02 11.48
N ILE A 54 17.50 -15.30 10.46
CA ILE A 54 17.99 -15.39 9.08
C ILE A 54 18.81 -14.15 8.74
N ILE A 55 20.00 -14.40 8.20
CA ILE A 55 20.85 -13.41 7.55
C ILE A 55 20.61 -13.50 6.04
N THR A 56 20.31 -12.37 5.43
CA THR A 56 20.18 -12.25 3.98
C THR A 56 21.50 -11.76 3.40
N VAL A 57 22.14 -12.62 2.61
CA VAL A 57 23.39 -12.28 1.94
C VAL A 57 23.14 -11.89 0.48
N LEU A 58 23.71 -10.75 0.11
CA LEU A 58 23.60 -10.09 -1.17
C LEU A 58 24.99 -9.75 -1.71
N PRO A 59 25.15 -9.53 -3.02
CA PRO A 59 26.39 -9.00 -3.57
C PRO A 59 26.77 -7.65 -2.98
N GLU A 60 28.06 -7.33 -2.96
CA GLU A 60 28.58 -6.08 -2.40
C GLU A 60 27.87 -4.84 -2.99
N GLY A 61 27.45 -3.92 -2.12
CA GLY A 61 26.75 -2.69 -2.51
C GLY A 61 25.33 -2.91 -3.04
N LYS A 62 24.78 -4.13 -2.95
CA LYS A 62 23.40 -4.44 -3.33
C LYS A 62 22.51 -4.54 -2.10
N SER A 63 21.24 -4.23 -2.29
CA SER A 63 20.19 -4.46 -1.29
C SER A 63 18.98 -5.09 -1.97
N LEU A 64 18.19 -5.85 -1.20
CA LEU A 64 16.90 -6.39 -1.64
C LEU A 64 15.98 -5.33 -2.28
N PHE A 65 16.15 -4.06 -1.91
CA PHE A 65 15.31 -2.95 -2.35
C PHE A 65 15.76 -2.26 -3.63
N THR A 66 17.07 -2.22 -3.89
CA THR A 66 17.65 -1.32 -4.92
C THR A 66 18.28 -2.07 -6.08
N SER A 67 18.31 -3.41 -6.05
CA SER A 67 18.98 -4.17 -7.09
C SER A 67 18.41 -5.56 -7.31
N THR A 68 17.59 -5.69 -8.35
CA THR A 68 17.38 -6.95 -9.07
C THR A 68 18.53 -7.11 -10.07
N GLY A 69 19.49 -7.99 -9.80
CA GLY A 69 20.53 -8.34 -10.80
C GLY A 69 21.99 -8.32 -10.32
N GLY A 70 22.24 -8.38 -9.02
CA GLY A 70 23.56 -8.78 -8.54
C GLY A 70 23.70 -10.31 -8.55
N GLN A 71 24.91 -10.81 -8.75
CA GLN A 71 25.20 -12.25 -8.85
C GLN A 71 26.25 -12.66 -7.80
N LEU A 72 25.90 -13.61 -6.95
CA LEU A 72 26.78 -14.31 -6.02
C LEU A 72 27.29 -15.61 -6.68
N SER A 73 28.52 -15.99 -6.35
CA SER A 73 29.05 -17.29 -6.75
C SER A 73 28.42 -18.41 -5.93
N ARG A 74 28.14 -19.56 -6.55
CA ARG A 74 27.59 -20.74 -5.84
C ARG A 74 28.54 -21.26 -4.76
N ASN A 75 29.85 -21.05 -4.90
CA ASN A 75 30.87 -21.44 -3.91
C ASN A 75 30.64 -20.82 -2.53
N PHE A 76 30.06 -19.61 -2.47
CA PHE A 76 29.77 -18.95 -1.20
C PHE A 76 28.80 -19.74 -0.32
N VAL A 77 28.00 -20.64 -0.90
CA VAL A 77 27.11 -21.52 -0.14
C VAL A 77 27.91 -22.44 0.78
N ASP A 78 29.00 -23.02 0.29
CA ASP A 78 29.82 -23.93 1.07
C ASP A 78 30.75 -23.17 2.03
N ASP A 79 31.23 -21.99 1.64
CA ASP A 79 31.97 -21.10 2.53
C ASP A 79 31.11 -20.68 3.74
N MET A 80 29.84 -20.32 3.52
CA MET A 80 28.91 -19.90 4.58
C MET A 80 28.54 -21.03 5.54
N LYS A 81 28.46 -22.29 5.06
CA LYS A 81 28.21 -23.45 5.94
C LYS A 81 29.33 -23.67 6.96
N ASN A 82 30.54 -23.16 6.70
CA ASN A 82 31.69 -23.36 7.58
C ASN A 82 31.77 -22.34 8.73
N PHE A 83 30.91 -21.32 8.75
CA PHE A 83 30.86 -20.35 9.85
C PHE A 83 30.24 -21.00 11.09
N GLU A 84 30.82 -20.71 12.26
CA GLU A 84 30.30 -21.21 13.53
C GLU A 84 28.93 -20.58 13.84
N GLY A 85 27.95 -21.41 14.22
CA GLY A 85 26.60 -20.96 14.53
C GLY A 85 25.65 -20.89 13.33
N VAL A 86 26.09 -21.32 12.14
CA VAL A 86 25.22 -21.49 10.96
C VAL A 86 24.57 -22.88 10.99
N ASP A 87 23.24 -22.93 10.94
CA ASP A 87 22.47 -24.19 10.87
C ASP A 87 22.38 -24.70 9.43
N TYR A 88 21.91 -23.83 8.53
CA TYR A 88 21.75 -24.16 7.12
C TYR A 88 21.80 -22.92 6.24
N VAL A 89 22.13 -23.16 4.96
CA VAL A 89 22.26 -22.14 3.93
C VAL A 89 21.35 -22.47 2.78
N ILE A 90 20.49 -21.54 2.38
CA ILE A 90 19.55 -21.70 1.27
C ILE A 90 19.93 -20.74 0.13
N PRO A 91 20.45 -21.25 -1.00
CA PRO A 91 20.75 -20.43 -2.18
C PRO A 91 19.49 -20.09 -2.97
N TYR A 92 19.43 -18.88 -3.52
CA TYR A 92 18.32 -18.41 -4.36
C TYR A 92 18.83 -17.83 -5.66
N TYR A 93 18.07 -18.05 -6.72
CA TYR A 93 18.24 -17.34 -7.97
C TYR A 93 16.89 -16.81 -8.41
N GLY A 94 16.79 -15.52 -8.70
CA GLY A 94 15.52 -14.92 -9.08
C GLY A 94 15.66 -13.95 -10.23
N ILE A 95 14.64 -13.94 -11.08
CA ILE A 95 14.59 -13.11 -12.28
C ILE A 95 13.26 -12.35 -12.31
N LEU A 96 13.33 -11.11 -12.77
CA LEU A 96 12.13 -10.37 -13.16
C LEU A 96 11.82 -10.73 -14.62
N LEU A 97 10.57 -11.15 -14.90
CA LEU A 97 10.17 -11.48 -16.26
C LEU A 97 10.29 -10.25 -17.18
N PRO A 98 10.55 -10.43 -18.50
CA PRO A 98 10.70 -9.32 -19.44
C PRO A 98 9.49 -8.37 -19.53
N ASP A 99 8.30 -8.87 -19.18
CA ASP A 99 7.07 -8.06 -19.15
C ASP A 99 6.97 -7.18 -17.89
N MET A 100 7.95 -7.27 -16.98
CA MET A 100 8.04 -6.55 -15.71
C MET A 100 6.84 -6.79 -14.79
N THR A 101 6.06 -7.87 -15.02
CA THR A 101 4.83 -8.12 -14.26
C THR A 101 5.02 -9.05 -13.09
N SER A 102 6.01 -9.94 -13.14
CA SER A 102 6.14 -11.04 -12.17
C SER A 102 7.60 -11.38 -11.90
N TYR A 103 7.90 -11.64 -10.63
CA TYR A 103 9.20 -12.12 -10.19
C TYR A 103 9.17 -13.65 -10.02
N VAL A 104 10.08 -14.33 -10.70
CA VAL A 104 10.25 -15.78 -10.60
C VAL A 104 11.40 -16.08 -9.66
N MET A 105 11.14 -16.90 -8.64
CA MET A 105 12.09 -17.32 -7.64
C MET A 105 12.43 -18.80 -7.80
N GLY A 106 13.70 -19.08 -8.07
CA GLY A 106 14.27 -20.42 -8.10
C GLY A 106 14.73 -20.82 -6.71
N VAL A 107 14.20 -21.93 -6.21
CA VAL A 107 14.44 -22.42 -4.83
C VAL A 107 14.92 -23.87 -4.81
N PRO A 108 15.81 -24.26 -3.88
CA PRO A 108 16.20 -25.65 -3.70
C PRO A 108 15.01 -26.45 -3.18
N VAL A 109 14.78 -27.59 -3.82
CA VAL A 109 13.56 -28.38 -3.61
C VAL A 109 13.46 -28.93 -2.18
N ASP A 110 14.58 -29.38 -1.63
CA ASP A 110 14.74 -29.87 -0.27
C ASP A 110 14.53 -28.77 0.79
N LYS A 111 14.61 -27.50 0.39
CA LYS A 111 14.50 -26.33 1.27
C LYS A 111 13.24 -25.52 1.07
N VAL A 112 12.33 -25.96 0.19
CA VAL A 112 11.04 -25.29 -0.01
C VAL A 112 10.29 -25.21 1.31
N GLY A 113 10.14 -26.31 2.04
CA GLY A 113 9.44 -26.32 3.35
C GLY A 113 10.09 -25.43 4.42
N GLU A 114 11.42 -25.32 4.43
CA GLU A 114 12.16 -24.50 5.39
C GLU A 114 12.10 -23.00 5.09
N MET A 115 12.02 -22.63 3.81
CA MET A 115 11.79 -21.25 3.37
C MET A 115 10.35 -20.80 3.67
N VAL A 116 9.42 -21.70 3.34
CA VAL A 116 7.99 -21.46 3.32
C VAL A 116 7.42 -21.41 4.75
N GLY A 117 8.12 -22.06 5.69
CA GLY A 117 7.71 -22.18 7.08
C GLY A 117 6.43 -23.00 7.23
N GLU A 118 6.11 -23.44 8.45
CA GLU A 118 4.86 -24.18 8.73
C GLU A 118 3.57 -23.37 8.46
N LYS A 119 3.69 -22.07 8.15
CA LYS A 119 2.55 -21.15 7.99
C LYS A 119 2.04 -21.00 6.55
N ILE A 120 2.84 -21.30 5.52
CA ILE A 120 2.35 -21.18 4.14
C ILE A 120 1.57 -22.44 3.75
N LYS A 121 0.31 -22.23 3.42
CA LYS A 121 -0.62 -23.27 3.05
C LYS A 121 -0.86 -23.26 1.54
N ILE A 122 -0.91 -24.44 0.97
CA ILE A 122 -1.37 -24.64 -0.41
C ILE A 122 -2.89 -24.62 -0.41
N LYS A 123 -3.45 -23.73 -1.24
CA LYS A 123 -4.88 -23.66 -1.51
C LYS A 123 -5.33 -24.76 -2.46
N ASP A 124 -4.52 -25.04 -3.48
CA ASP A 124 -4.80 -26.03 -4.51
C ASP A 124 -3.50 -26.65 -5.06
N GLY A 125 -3.52 -27.94 -5.38
CA GLY A 125 -2.35 -28.70 -5.86
C GLY A 125 -1.41 -29.21 -4.74
N ARG A 126 -0.11 -29.28 -5.04
CA ARG A 126 0.95 -29.82 -4.14
C ARG A 126 2.20 -28.94 -4.09
N MET A 127 3.03 -29.15 -3.07
CA MET A 127 4.35 -28.53 -2.95
C MET A 127 5.33 -29.21 -3.92
N ILE A 128 6.39 -28.49 -4.28
CA ILE A 128 7.55 -29.03 -5.00
C ILE A 128 8.25 -30.04 -4.08
N ASP A 129 8.57 -31.22 -4.60
CA ASP A 129 9.23 -32.31 -3.88
C ASP A 129 10.48 -32.81 -4.63
N GLU A 130 11.33 -33.63 -3.99
CA GLU A 130 12.63 -34.05 -4.57
C GLU A 130 12.53 -34.65 -5.99
N GLY A 131 11.38 -35.23 -6.36
CA GLY A 131 11.15 -35.76 -7.70
C GLY A 131 11.04 -34.68 -8.79
N ASP A 132 10.75 -33.45 -8.41
CA ASP A 132 10.58 -32.31 -9.32
C ASP A 132 11.86 -31.51 -9.60
N LYS A 133 13.01 -31.93 -9.05
CA LYS A 133 14.25 -31.14 -9.10
C LYS A 133 14.66 -30.72 -10.51
N ASP A 134 14.54 -31.64 -11.46
CA ASP A 134 14.87 -31.41 -12.87
C ASP A 134 13.62 -31.13 -13.72
N GLU A 135 12.45 -31.07 -13.09
CA GLU A 135 11.18 -30.83 -13.76
C GLU A 135 10.87 -29.34 -13.86
N ARG A 136 10.16 -28.97 -14.94
CA ARG A 136 9.69 -27.60 -15.14
C ARG A 136 8.33 -27.43 -14.51
N VAL A 137 8.32 -27.38 -13.20
CA VAL A 137 7.11 -27.15 -12.40
C VAL A 137 7.16 -25.81 -11.69
N ALA A 138 5.99 -25.24 -11.41
CA ALA A 138 5.84 -23.96 -10.74
C ALA A 138 4.78 -24.03 -9.64
N ILE A 139 5.04 -23.31 -8.55
CA ILE A 139 4.02 -22.90 -7.58
C ILE A 139 3.76 -21.42 -7.78
N ILE A 140 2.49 -21.03 -7.83
CA ILE A 140 2.11 -19.63 -8.02
C ILE A 140 1.46 -19.03 -6.77
N GLY A 141 1.77 -17.76 -6.53
CA GLY A 141 1.10 -16.95 -5.53
C GLY A 141 -0.33 -16.58 -5.95
N SER A 142 -1.16 -16.20 -4.97
CA SER A 142 -2.53 -15.75 -5.22
C SER A 142 -2.59 -14.51 -6.11
N THR A 143 -1.60 -13.61 -5.99
CA THR A 143 -1.46 -12.40 -6.81
C THR A 143 -1.34 -12.75 -8.30
N TYR A 144 -0.33 -13.56 -8.65
CA TYR A 144 -0.09 -13.98 -10.03
C TYR A 144 -1.29 -14.74 -10.61
N SER A 145 -1.84 -15.67 -9.82
CA SER A 145 -3.02 -16.44 -10.24
C SER A 145 -4.22 -15.55 -10.55
N ASN A 146 -4.51 -14.54 -9.73
CA ASN A 146 -5.62 -13.62 -9.95
C ASN A 146 -5.36 -12.68 -11.14
N TYR A 147 -4.11 -12.23 -11.31
CA TYR A 147 -3.73 -11.31 -12.40
C TYR A 147 -3.76 -11.99 -13.77
N LYS A 148 -3.16 -13.18 -13.90
CA LYS A 148 -3.10 -13.94 -15.17
C LYS A 148 -4.25 -14.94 -15.34
N ASN A 149 -5.15 -15.06 -14.36
CA ASN A 149 -6.21 -16.06 -14.30
C ASN A 149 -5.70 -17.51 -14.48
N THR A 150 -4.55 -17.81 -13.87
CA THR A 150 -3.84 -19.09 -13.99
C THR A 150 -4.20 -20.01 -12.82
N ASN A 151 -4.47 -21.28 -13.11
CA ASN A 151 -4.81 -22.31 -12.14
C ASN A 151 -3.79 -23.46 -12.14
N THR A 152 -3.90 -24.35 -11.17
CA THR A 152 -3.12 -25.60 -11.16
C THR A 152 -3.47 -26.46 -12.39
N GLY A 153 -2.45 -27.02 -13.03
CA GLY A 153 -2.52 -27.74 -14.30
C GLY A 153 -2.28 -26.87 -15.53
N ASP A 154 -2.33 -25.54 -15.41
CA ASP A 154 -1.99 -24.64 -16.51
C ASP A 154 -0.46 -24.60 -16.73
N LYS A 155 -0.05 -24.14 -17.92
CA LYS A 155 1.35 -23.88 -18.23
C LYS A 155 1.63 -22.38 -18.25
N ILE A 156 2.71 -21.98 -17.61
CA ILE A 156 3.23 -20.60 -17.63
C ILE A 156 4.54 -20.55 -18.39
N ASN A 157 4.75 -19.48 -19.14
CA ASN A 157 5.98 -19.32 -19.92
C ASN A 157 6.99 -18.48 -19.14
N ILE A 158 8.16 -19.05 -18.87
CA ILE A 158 9.29 -18.42 -18.20
C ILE A 158 10.47 -18.48 -19.16
N LEU A 159 10.93 -17.30 -19.64
CA LEU A 159 12.03 -17.17 -20.61
C LEU A 159 11.89 -18.06 -21.86
N GLY A 160 10.67 -18.21 -22.39
CA GLY A 160 10.43 -19.02 -23.59
C GLY A 160 10.34 -20.53 -23.33
N LYS A 161 10.30 -20.97 -22.06
CA LYS A 161 10.07 -22.36 -21.66
C LYS A 161 8.79 -22.47 -20.84
N ASP A 162 8.06 -23.56 -21.05
CA ASP A 162 6.81 -23.80 -20.33
C ASP A 162 7.08 -24.53 -19.02
N PHE A 163 6.47 -24.03 -17.95
CA PHE A 163 6.44 -24.62 -16.62
C PHE A 163 4.99 -24.99 -16.26
N GLU A 164 4.78 -26.20 -15.78
CA GLU A 164 3.47 -26.66 -15.32
C GLU A 164 3.19 -26.16 -13.90
N VAL A 165 2.03 -25.54 -13.69
CA VAL A 165 1.62 -25.07 -12.36
C VAL A 165 1.10 -26.25 -11.55
N ILE A 166 1.87 -26.70 -10.56
CA ILE A 166 1.51 -27.85 -9.72
C ILE A 166 0.89 -27.45 -8.38
N GLY A 167 0.99 -26.16 -8.00
CA GLY A 167 0.48 -25.66 -6.73
C GLY A 167 0.12 -24.18 -6.74
N LYS A 168 -0.85 -23.80 -5.91
CA LYS A 168 -1.29 -22.42 -5.67
C LYS A 168 -1.30 -22.11 -4.18
N LEU A 169 -0.64 -21.03 -3.77
CA LEU A 169 -0.58 -20.60 -2.37
C LEU A 169 -1.88 -19.90 -1.92
N GLU A 170 -2.20 -20.00 -0.62
CA GLU A 170 -3.25 -19.20 0.01
C GLU A 170 -2.94 -17.69 0.02
N GLU A 171 -3.99 -16.87 0.05
CA GLU A 171 -3.87 -15.41 0.15
C GLU A 171 -3.18 -15.01 1.47
N GLY A 172 -2.29 -14.01 1.40
CA GLY A 172 -1.49 -13.56 2.55
C GLY A 172 -0.10 -14.20 2.65
N ASN A 173 0.17 -15.23 1.85
CA ASN A 173 1.50 -15.88 1.74
C ASN A 173 2.37 -15.31 0.61
N SER A 174 1.94 -14.20 -0.03
CA SER A 174 2.57 -13.60 -1.21
C SER A 174 3.98 -13.03 -0.99
N GLY A 175 4.48 -13.00 0.26
CA GLY A 175 5.85 -12.61 0.57
C GLY A 175 6.91 -13.60 0.08
N ALA A 176 6.50 -14.80 -0.33
CA ALA A 176 7.40 -15.88 -0.74
C ALA A 176 7.73 -15.86 -2.25
N GLY A 177 7.20 -14.88 -3.01
CA GLY A 177 7.40 -14.74 -4.45
C GLY A 177 6.12 -15.01 -5.24
N ASP A 178 5.96 -14.33 -6.38
CA ASP A 178 4.78 -14.49 -7.25
C ASP A 178 4.77 -15.85 -7.95
N ILE A 179 5.95 -16.36 -8.32
CA ILE A 179 6.15 -17.68 -8.92
C ILE A 179 7.39 -18.31 -8.27
N MET A 180 7.26 -19.54 -7.79
CA MET A 180 8.37 -20.36 -7.33
C MET A 180 8.59 -21.53 -8.28
N VAL A 181 9.85 -21.85 -8.57
CA VAL A 181 10.26 -22.99 -9.40
C VAL A 181 11.52 -23.65 -8.81
N PRO A 182 11.85 -24.89 -9.18
CA PRO A 182 13.15 -25.46 -8.84
C PRO A 182 14.31 -24.57 -9.32
N ILE A 183 15.28 -24.31 -8.44
CA ILE A 183 16.42 -23.43 -8.74
C ILE A 183 17.23 -23.91 -9.94
N ASP A 184 17.47 -25.23 -10.03
CA ASP A 184 18.28 -25.82 -11.08
C ASP A 184 17.60 -25.65 -12.45
N ALA A 185 16.27 -25.84 -12.54
CA ALA A 185 15.49 -25.58 -13.74
C ALA A 185 15.53 -24.11 -14.18
N LEU A 186 15.46 -23.16 -13.25
CA LEU A 186 15.53 -21.72 -13.54
C LEU A 186 16.93 -21.28 -14.00
N GLN A 187 17.97 -21.84 -13.37
CA GLN A 187 19.37 -21.61 -13.72
C GLN A 187 19.71 -22.18 -15.10
N GLU A 188 19.19 -23.37 -15.43
CA GLU A 188 19.36 -24.00 -16.75
C GLU A 188 18.83 -23.08 -17.87
N ILE A 189 17.58 -22.61 -17.76
CA ILE A 189 16.98 -21.76 -18.79
C ILE A 189 17.63 -20.37 -18.85
N SER A 190 18.16 -19.89 -17.73
CA SER A 190 18.88 -18.61 -17.64
C SER A 190 20.35 -18.71 -18.05
N LYS A 191 20.86 -19.93 -18.27
CA LYS A 191 22.27 -20.22 -18.60
C LYS A 191 23.26 -19.60 -17.62
N THR A 192 22.97 -19.72 -16.32
CA THR A 192 23.83 -19.20 -15.25
C THR A 192 23.86 -20.14 -14.06
N ASP A 193 24.99 -20.23 -13.38
CA ASP A 193 25.16 -20.93 -12.10
C ASP A 193 25.11 -19.97 -10.90
N LYS A 194 24.86 -18.68 -11.15
CA LYS A 194 24.92 -17.62 -10.16
C LYS A 194 23.65 -17.53 -9.32
N LEU A 195 23.82 -16.94 -8.14
CA LEU A 195 22.76 -16.76 -7.15
C LEU A 195 22.43 -15.28 -7.03
N THR A 196 21.18 -14.93 -6.73
CA THR A 196 20.77 -13.54 -6.51
C THR A 196 20.86 -13.19 -5.03
N VAL A 197 20.54 -14.14 -4.17
CA VAL A 197 20.51 -14.02 -2.70
C VAL A 197 20.91 -15.37 -2.11
N ILE A 198 21.53 -15.34 -0.94
CA ILE A 198 21.72 -16.53 -0.10
C ILE A 198 21.12 -16.20 1.28
N PHE A 199 20.23 -17.05 1.78
CA PHE A 199 19.75 -16.93 3.16
C PHE A 199 20.51 -17.89 4.05
N VAL A 200 21.01 -17.39 5.16
CA VAL A 200 21.79 -18.15 6.14
C VAL A 200 20.99 -18.17 7.44
N ARG A 201 20.57 -19.36 7.88
CA ARG A 201 19.94 -19.54 9.20
C ARG A 201 21.01 -19.71 10.24
N VAL A 202 20.89 -18.96 11.34
CA VAL A 202 21.74 -19.11 12.52
C VAL A 202 21.01 -19.84 13.64
N SER A 203 21.74 -20.65 14.41
CA SER A 203 21.20 -21.41 15.54
C SER A 203 20.83 -20.52 16.72
N ASP A 204 21.63 -19.47 16.94
CA ASP A 204 21.47 -18.51 18.03
C ASP A 204 21.12 -17.13 17.46
N VAL A 205 19.87 -16.71 17.71
CA VAL A 205 19.35 -15.43 17.24
C VAL A 205 20.13 -14.26 17.84
N GLU A 206 20.69 -14.39 19.04
CA GLU A 206 21.46 -13.30 19.68
C GLU A 206 22.81 -13.05 19.00
N ARG A 207 23.35 -14.05 18.28
CA ARG A 207 24.61 -13.94 17.54
C ARG A 207 24.40 -13.58 16.06
N THR A 208 23.16 -13.34 15.62
CA THR A 208 22.84 -13.06 14.21
C THR A 208 23.63 -11.85 13.69
N GLU A 209 23.70 -10.75 14.44
CA GLU A 209 24.45 -9.56 14.05
C GLU A 209 25.96 -9.80 13.97
N GLU A 210 26.54 -10.56 14.91
CA GLU A 210 27.97 -10.92 14.93
C GLU A 210 28.32 -11.75 13.69
N ILE A 211 27.57 -12.83 13.45
CA ILE A 211 27.78 -13.74 12.32
C ILE A 211 27.58 -13.01 10.99
N ALA A 212 26.62 -12.09 10.90
CA ALA A 212 26.43 -11.29 9.69
C ALA A 212 27.66 -10.42 9.37
N GLU A 213 28.24 -9.77 10.38
CA GLU A 213 29.44 -8.93 10.19
C GLU A 213 30.67 -9.78 9.83
N ASP A 214 30.80 -10.98 10.40
CA ASP A 214 31.86 -11.94 10.05
C ASP A 214 31.74 -12.42 8.60
N ILE A 215 30.52 -12.77 8.15
CA ILE A 215 30.25 -13.15 6.76
C ILE A 215 30.58 -11.98 5.82
N LYS A 216 30.14 -10.77 6.16
CA LYS A 216 30.36 -9.55 5.38
C LYS A 216 31.85 -9.25 5.21
N SER A 217 32.60 -9.22 6.31
CA SER A 217 34.02 -8.87 6.32
C SER A 217 34.91 -9.94 5.67
N THR A 218 34.57 -11.22 5.83
CA THR A 218 35.38 -12.33 5.31
C THR A 218 35.16 -12.56 3.82
N LEU A 219 33.91 -12.49 3.35
CA LEU A 219 33.55 -12.86 1.97
C LEU A 219 33.39 -11.63 1.04
N GLY A 220 33.44 -10.40 1.57
CA GLY A 220 33.26 -9.19 0.76
C GLY A 220 31.86 -9.11 0.15
N VAL A 221 30.84 -9.44 0.96
CA VAL A 221 29.43 -9.48 0.56
C VAL A 221 28.62 -8.57 1.48
N GLU A 222 27.41 -8.19 1.09
CA GLU A 222 26.50 -7.53 2.01
C GLU A 222 25.71 -8.60 2.78
N ALA A 223 25.74 -8.57 4.12
CA ALA A 223 24.99 -9.49 4.96
C ALA A 223 24.07 -8.67 5.87
N GLU A 224 22.76 -8.79 5.64
CA GLU A 224 21.74 -8.02 6.36
C GLU A 224 20.91 -8.95 7.25
N THR A 225 20.78 -8.60 8.53
CA THR A 225 19.89 -9.34 9.44
C THR A 225 18.42 -9.04 9.13
N SER A 226 17.52 -9.92 9.55
CA SER A 226 16.08 -9.64 9.48
C SER A 226 15.68 -8.36 10.21
N LYS A 227 16.36 -8.02 11.30
CA LYS A 227 16.17 -6.76 12.04
C LYS A 227 16.59 -5.54 11.23
N ASP A 228 17.72 -5.61 10.52
CA ASP A 228 18.14 -4.52 9.63
C ASP A 228 17.16 -4.32 8.47
N LEU A 229 16.69 -5.42 7.88
CA LEU A 229 15.69 -5.39 6.82
C LEU A 229 14.38 -4.78 7.32
N VAL A 230 13.86 -5.25 8.45
CA VAL A 230 12.63 -4.70 9.08
C VAL A 230 12.80 -3.22 9.39
N ARG A 231 13.96 -2.77 9.87
CA ARG A 231 14.24 -1.35 10.10
C ARG A 231 14.20 -0.55 8.80
N LYS A 232 14.91 -0.98 7.74
CA LYS A 232 14.91 -0.32 6.42
C LYS A 232 13.51 -0.22 5.82
N PHE A 233 12.75 -1.30 5.92
CA PHE A 233 11.34 -1.37 5.53
C PHE A 233 10.46 -0.38 6.32
N SER A 234 10.64 -0.33 7.65
CA SER A 234 9.93 0.59 8.54
C SER A 234 10.25 2.05 8.21
N ASP A 235 11.52 2.36 7.96
CA ASP A 235 11.97 3.69 7.53
C ASP A 235 11.30 4.09 6.21
N MET A 236 11.27 3.19 5.22
CA MET A 236 10.57 3.42 3.95
C MET A 236 9.06 3.62 4.16
N SER A 237 8.42 2.86 5.06
CA SER A 237 7.00 3.06 5.38
C SER A 237 6.75 4.38 6.06
N SER A 238 7.65 4.82 6.94
CA SER A 238 7.54 6.10 7.60
C SER A 238 7.63 7.26 6.60
N GLN A 239 8.48 7.13 5.57
CA GLN A 239 8.61 8.12 4.50
C GLN A 239 7.35 8.20 3.62
N ILE A 240 6.77 7.05 3.24
CA ILE A 240 5.50 7.02 2.50
C ILE A 240 4.37 7.62 3.36
N GLY A 241 4.29 7.29 4.64
CA GLY A 241 3.34 7.87 5.57
C GLY A 241 3.51 9.39 5.71
N PHE A 242 4.75 9.87 5.79
CA PHE A 242 5.05 11.30 5.80
C PHE A 242 4.59 11.99 4.50
N MET A 243 4.86 11.40 3.34
CA MET A 243 4.33 11.90 2.06
C MET A 243 2.80 11.91 2.04
N ALA A 244 2.14 10.91 2.63
CA ALA A 244 0.68 10.87 2.77
C ALA A 244 0.16 12.08 3.57
N TYR A 245 0.83 12.45 4.67
CA TYR A 245 0.47 13.63 5.44
C TYR A 245 0.70 14.94 4.68
N VAL A 246 1.80 15.05 3.92
CA VAL A 246 2.08 16.24 3.10
C VAL A 246 1.04 16.39 1.99
N VAL A 247 0.80 15.33 1.22
CA VAL A 247 -0.20 15.32 0.14
C VAL A 247 -1.61 15.52 0.70
N GLY A 248 -1.92 14.90 1.83
CA GLY A 248 -3.15 15.11 2.57
C GLY A 248 -3.34 16.57 3.00
N GLY A 249 -2.29 17.20 3.53
CA GLY A 249 -2.31 18.61 3.93
C GLY A 249 -2.49 19.56 2.74
N ILE A 250 -1.79 19.33 1.63
CA ILE A 250 -1.96 20.11 0.40
C ILE A 250 -3.38 19.94 -0.16
N SER A 251 -3.86 18.71 -0.21
CA SER A 251 -5.23 18.38 -0.62
C SER A 251 -6.25 19.04 0.31
N ALA A 252 -5.96 19.11 1.60
CA ALA A 252 -6.80 19.78 2.57
C ALA A 252 -6.90 21.28 2.31
N LEU A 253 -5.79 21.93 1.97
CA LEU A 253 -5.79 23.34 1.61
C LEU A 253 -6.59 23.60 0.32
N ILE A 254 -6.38 22.80 -0.72
CA ILE A 254 -7.07 22.95 -2.01
C ILE A 254 -8.58 22.73 -1.84
N GLY A 255 -8.98 21.61 -1.22
CA GLY A 255 -10.38 21.29 -0.93
C GLY A 255 -11.01 22.32 0.00
N GLY A 256 -10.28 22.73 1.04
CA GLY A 256 -10.72 23.71 2.02
C GLY A 256 -10.98 25.09 1.43
N ILE A 257 -10.09 25.60 0.58
CA ILE A 257 -10.29 26.85 -0.15
C ILE A 257 -11.53 26.74 -1.06
N GLY A 258 -11.72 25.61 -1.72
CA GLY A 258 -12.92 25.33 -2.51
C GLY A 258 -14.21 25.40 -1.69
N ILE A 259 -14.22 24.81 -0.50
CA ILE A 259 -15.35 24.87 0.44
C ILE A 259 -15.60 26.31 0.88
N ALA A 260 -14.56 27.01 1.32
CA ALA A 260 -14.68 28.39 1.79
C ALA A 260 -15.26 29.30 0.70
N ASN A 261 -14.72 29.22 -0.53
CA ASN A 261 -15.19 30.01 -1.66
C ASN A 261 -16.67 29.71 -2.00
N THR A 262 -17.03 28.43 -2.01
CA THR A 262 -18.42 28.01 -2.24
C THR A 262 -19.36 28.56 -1.17
N MET A 263 -18.94 28.51 0.09
CA MET A 263 -19.72 29.02 1.21
C MET A 263 -19.85 30.53 1.18
N PHE A 264 -18.78 31.29 0.91
CA PHE A 264 -18.88 32.74 0.74
C PHE A 264 -19.86 33.13 -0.35
N MET A 265 -19.82 32.44 -1.48
CA MET A 265 -20.74 32.70 -2.57
C MET A 265 -22.18 32.39 -2.17
N ASN A 266 -22.43 31.28 -1.46
CA ASN A 266 -23.75 30.95 -0.94
C ASN A 266 -24.28 32.01 0.04
N VAL A 267 -23.41 32.59 0.88
CA VAL A 267 -23.76 33.68 1.80
C VAL A 267 -24.12 34.96 1.04
N SER A 268 -23.32 35.32 0.02
CA SER A 268 -23.56 36.51 -0.80
C SER A 268 -24.86 36.40 -1.61
N GLU A 269 -25.12 35.26 -2.24
CA GLU A 269 -26.35 35.03 -3.01
C GLU A 269 -27.60 35.01 -2.11
N ARG A 270 -27.48 34.54 -0.87
CA ARG A 270 -28.59 34.44 0.09
C ARG A 270 -28.63 35.58 1.10
N ARG A 271 -27.90 36.67 0.84
CA ARG A 271 -27.75 37.77 1.79
C ARG A 271 -29.10 38.37 2.19
N ARG A 272 -30.01 38.55 1.23
CA ARG A 272 -31.37 39.04 1.47
C ARG A 272 -32.20 38.06 2.29
N GLU A 273 -32.14 36.76 1.99
CA GLU A 273 -32.83 35.72 2.78
C GLU A 273 -32.37 35.74 4.24
N ILE A 274 -31.05 35.86 4.49
CA ILE A 274 -30.47 35.98 5.84
C ILE A 274 -30.96 37.25 6.55
N GLY A 275 -31.05 38.37 5.81
CA GLY A 275 -31.59 39.63 6.32
C GLY A 275 -33.04 39.52 6.77
N ILE A 276 -33.89 38.89 5.95
CA ILE A 276 -35.30 38.60 6.28
C ILE A 276 -35.38 37.72 7.53
N MET A 277 -34.60 36.63 7.59
CA MET A 277 -34.57 35.74 8.76
C MET A 277 -34.20 36.48 10.04
N LYS A 278 -33.23 37.39 9.98
CA LYS A 278 -32.84 38.21 11.14
C LYS A 278 -33.88 39.23 11.53
N ALA A 279 -34.56 39.84 10.56
CA ALA A 279 -35.65 40.78 10.81
C ALA A 279 -36.85 40.12 11.52
N ILE A 280 -37.11 38.84 11.25
CA ILE A 280 -38.14 38.04 11.95
C ILE A 280 -37.65 37.37 13.25
N GLY A 281 -36.40 37.66 13.68
CA GLY A 281 -35.89 37.23 14.99
C GLY A 281 -34.91 36.05 15.00
N ALA A 282 -34.40 35.59 13.86
CA ALA A 282 -33.39 34.52 13.84
C ALA A 282 -32.08 34.95 14.53
N THR A 283 -31.61 34.16 15.49
CA THR A 283 -30.37 34.46 16.21
C THR A 283 -29.13 34.16 15.37
N LYS A 284 -28.00 34.81 15.69
CA LYS A 284 -26.70 34.55 15.03
C LYS A 284 -26.31 33.07 15.06
N ASN A 285 -26.60 32.39 16.17
CA ASN A 285 -26.29 30.97 16.35
C ASN A 285 -27.14 30.06 15.46
N MET A 286 -28.39 30.42 15.17
CA MET A 286 -29.24 29.67 14.24
C MET A 286 -28.69 29.74 12.82
N ILE A 287 -28.30 30.94 12.37
CA ILE A 287 -27.68 31.15 11.06
C ILE A 287 -26.35 30.39 10.97
N LEU A 288 -25.49 30.51 11.99
CA LEU A 288 -24.21 29.81 12.03
C LEU A 288 -24.41 28.28 11.90
N LYS A 289 -25.30 27.70 12.71
CA LYS A 289 -25.59 26.25 12.66
C LYS A 289 -26.12 25.81 11.30
N GLN A 290 -26.97 26.61 10.65
CA GLN A 290 -27.49 26.30 9.32
C GLN A 290 -26.35 26.19 8.28
N PHE A 291 -25.46 27.17 8.22
CA PHE A 291 -24.36 27.15 7.25
C PHE A 291 -23.31 26.07 7.56
N LEU A 292 -23.03 25.81 8.84
CA LEU A 292 -22.17 24.70 9.24
C LEU A 292 -22.78 23.34 8.85
N GLN A 293 -24.10 23.16 9.00
CA GLN A 293 -24.79 21.94 8.55
C GLN A 293 -24.72 21.78 7.03
N GLU A 294 -24.89 22.85 6.26
CA GLU A 294 -24.71 22.82 4.80
C GLU A 294 -23.28 22.37 4.42
N ALA A 295 -22.27 22.87 5.14
CA ALA A 295 -20.88 22.47 4.92
C ALA A 295 -20.59 21.02 5.30
N ILE A 296 -21.12 20.56 6.43
CA ILE A 296 -20.99 19.16 6.87
C ILE A 296 -21.62 18.23 5.84
N ILE A 297 -22.78 18.56 5.27
CA ILE A 297 -23.41 17.75 4.23
C ILE A 297 -22.54 17.70 2.97
N LEU A 298 -21.94 18.83 2.56
CA LEU A 298 -20.96 18.85 1.46
C LEU A 298 -19.75 17.96 1.76
N GLY A 299 -19.21 18.06 2.98
CA GLY A 299 -18.09 17.24 3.43
C GLY A 299 -18.42 15.74 3.49
N LEU A 300 -19.65 15.39 3.87
CA LEU A 300 -20.12 14.00 3.85
C LEU A 300 -20.26 13.47 2.43
N ILE A 301 -20.91 14.22 1.54
CA ILE A 301 -21.08 13.80 0.13
C ILE A 301 -19.70 13.69 -0.54
N GLY A 302 -18.86 14.72 -0.41
CA GLY A 302 -17.49 14.70 -0.95
C GLY A 302 -16.62 13.61 -0.35
N GLY A 303 -16.74 13.37 0.97
CA GLY A 303 -16.05 12.30 1.66
C GLY A 303 -16.46 10.92 1.17
N ILE A 304 -17.77 10.64 1.09
CA ILE A 304 -18.30 9.37 0.58
C ILE A 304 -17.87 9.16 -0.87
N THR A 305 -18.01 10.18 -1.73
CA THR A 305 -17.55 10.09 -3.12
C THR A 305 -16.05 9.85 -3.20
N GLY A 306 -15.25 10.54 -2.39
CA GLY A 306 -13.80 10.35 -2.34
C GLY A 306 -13.38 8.98 -1.84
N ILE A 307 -14.08 8.45 -0.85
CA ILE A 307 -13.89 7.08 -0.36
C ILE A 307 -14.19 6.09 -1.50
N ILE A 308 -15.34 6.22 -2.18
CA ILE A 308 -15.68 5.34 -3.33
C ILE A 308 -14.61 5.41 -4.43
N LEU A 309 -14.15 6.63 -4.77
CA LEU A 309 -13.07 6.82 -5.73
C LEU A 309 -11.75 6.20 -5.26
N SER A 310 -11.45 6.28 -3.96
CA SER A 310 -10.28 5.64 -3.36
C SER A 310 -10.37 4.13 -3.47
N PHE A 311 -11.51 3.52 -3.12
CA PHE A 311 -11.73 2.08 -3.25
C PHE A 311 -11.48 1.60 -4.68
N PHE A 312 -11.98 2.34 -5.67
CA PHE A 312 -11.71 2.04 -7.07
C PHE A 312 -10.23 2.20 -7.43
N GLY A 313 -9.58 3.28 -6.98
CA GLY A 313 -8.15 3.51 -7.22
C GLY A 313 -7.26 2.46 -6.56
N ILE A 314 -7.55 2.09 -5.32
CA ILE A 314 -6.87 1.03 -4.56
C ILE A 314 -7.06 -0.31 -5.26
N TYR A 315 -8.26 -0.62 -5.74
CA TYR A 315 -8.50 -1.84 -6.53
C TYR A 315 -7.61 -1.89 -7.78
N VAL A 316 -7.56 -0.80 -8.56
CA VAL A 316 -6.69 -0.72 -9.74
C VAL A 316 -5.21 -0.84 -9.35
N LEU A 317 -4.77 -0.17 -8.27
CA LEU A 317 -3.40 -0.27 -7.78
C LEU A 317 -3.06 -1.68 -7.29
N SER A 318 -4.00 -2.39 -6.67
CA SER A 318 -3.79 -3.75 -6.17
C SER A 318 -3.53 -4.77 -7.28
N LEU A 319 -3.92 -4.46 -8.53
CA LEU A 319 -3.58 -5.27 -9.70
C LEU A 319 -2.10 -5.18 -10.08
N MET A 320 -1.41 -4.11 -9.65
CA MET A 320 -0.02 -3.84 -9.99
C MET A 320 0.92 -3.90 -8.77
N ILE A 321 0.38 -3.67 -7.57
CA ILE A 321 1.14 -3.54 -6.33
C ILE A 321 0.55 -4.51 -5.29
N PRO A 322 1.21 -5.65 -5.02
CA PRO A 322 0.62 -6.75 -4.23
C PRO A 322 0.44 -6.43 -2.74
N PHE A 323 1.14 -5.43 -2.23
CA PHE A 323 1.06 -5.03 -0.82
C PHE A 323 0.03 -3.92 -0.57
N VAL A 324 -0.72 -3.46 -1.57
CA VAL A 324 -1.81 -2.49 -1.35
C VAL A 324 -2.96 -3.19 -0.64
N ALA A 325 -3.27 -2.74 0.58
CA ALA A 325 -4.29 -3.36 1.41
C ALA A 325 -5.53 -2.47 1.57
N MET A 326 -6.70 -3.05 1.30
CA MET A 326 -7.98 -2.42 1.56
C MET A 326 -8.42 -2.71 3.00
N THR A 327 -8.44 -1.68 3.86
CA THR A 327 -8.84 -1.83 5.27
C THR A 327 -10.09 -1.01 5.57
N LEU A 328 -10.92 -1.51 6.50
CA LEU A 328 -12.13 -0.79 6.95
C LEU A 328 -11.77 0.52 7.67
N ASN A 329 -10.56 0.64 8.22
CA ASN A 329 -10.07 1.85 8.86
C ASN A 329 -10.00 3.04 7.90
N LEU A 330 -9.77 2.80 6.60
CA LEU A 330 -9.73 3.86 5.58
C LEU A 330 -11.07 4.62 5.49
N ILE A 331 -12.19 3.94 5.70
CA ILE A 331 -13.52 4.57 5.69
C ILE A 331 -13.62 5.59 6.84
N PHE A 332 -13.20 5.19 8.04
CA PHE A 332 -13.23 6.05 9.22
C PHE A 332 -12.28 7.25 9.07
N ILE A 333 -11.06 7.02 8.58
CA ILE A 333 -10.08 8.09 8.34
C ILE A 333 -10.61 9.07 7.29
N GLY A 334 -11.17 8.57 6.18
CA GLY A 334 -11.69 9.40 5.10
C GLY A 334 -12.87 10.27 5.53
N LEU A 335 -13.82 9.69 6.28
CA LEU A 335 -14.96 10.42 6.82
C LEU A 335 -14.53 11.48 7.84
N LEU A 336 -13.62 11.13 8.75
CA LEU A 336 -13.13 12.07 9.76
C LEU A 336 -12.36 13.22 9.11
N PHE A 337 -11.55 12.92 8.09
CA PHE A 337 -10.84 13.93 7.32
C PHE A 337 -11.80 14.86 6.59
N SER A 338 -12.80 14.35 5.87
CA SER A 338 -13.74 15.20 5.11
C SER A 338 -14.65 16.04 6.02
N LEU A 339 -15.08 15.49 7.16
CA LEU A 339 -15.85 16.21 8.17
C LEU A 339 -15.03 17.29 8.87
N GLY A 340 -13.80 16.97 9.29
CA GLY A 340 -12.89 17.94 9.88
C GLY A 340 -12.61 19.09 8.93
N LEU A 341 -12.28 18.77 7.68
CA LEU A 341 -12.01 19.73 6.63
C LEU A 341 -13.20 20.65 6.36
N SER A 342 -14.38 20.08 6.12
CA SER A 342 -15.59 20.86 5.84
C SER A 342 -15.98 21.77 7.01
N THR A 343 -15.80 21.31 8.24
CA THR A 343 -16.07 22.12 9.43
C THR A 343 -15.08 23.26 9.54
N ILE A 344 -13.77 22.99 9.50
CA ILE A 344 -12.72 24.01 9.70
C ILE A 344 -12.84 25.14 8.66
N PHE A 345 -12.98 24.81 7.38
CA PHE A 345 -12.98 25.80 6.30
C PHE A 345 -14.33 26.53 6.13
N SER A 346 -15.41 26.03 6.73
CA SER A 346 -16.72 26.70 6.69
C SER A 346 -17.01 27.60 7.88
N VAL A 347 -16.27 27.47 8.98
CA VAL A 347 -16.48 28.28 10.20
C VAL A 347 -16.44 29.77 9.91
N TYR A 348 -15.42 30.26 9.19
CA TYR A 348 -15.29 31.68 8.91
C TYR A 348 -16.42 32.21 7.98
N PRO A 349 -16.71 31.59 6.82
CA PRO A 349 -17.86 31.98 6.00
C PRO A 349 -19.20 31.93 6.75
N ALA A 350 -19.44 30.88 7.55
CA ALA A 350 -20.67 30.74 8.33
C ALA A 350 -20.79 31.84 9.39
N TYR A 351 -19.68 32.22 10.02
CA TYR A 351 -19.61 33.34 10.94
C TYR A 351 -19.87 34.69 10.24
N ALA A 352 -19.34 34.88 9.03
CA ALA A 352 -19.63 36.06 8.21
C ALA A 352 -21.13 36.16 7.89
N ALA A 353 -21.79 35.05 7.55
CA ALA A 353 -23.24 34.98 7.36
C ALA A 353 -24.01 35.39 8.63
N ALA A 354 -23.60 34.85 9.77
CA ALA A 354 -24.17 35.16 11.08
C ALA A 354 -23.97 36.63 11.48
N LYS A 355 -23.04 37.36 10.86
CA LYS A 355 -22.81 38.80 11.09
C LYS A 355 -23.50 39.76 10.12
N VAL A 356 -24.14 39.27 9.06
CA VAL A 356 -24.90 40.12 8.11
C VAL A 356 -25.91 41.02 8.84
N ASP A 357 -25.85 42.32 8.61
CA ASP A 357 -26.82 43.28 9.17
C ASP A 357 -28.15 43.20 8.40
N ALA A 358 -29.26 43.08 9.13
CA ALA A 358 -30.60 42.94 8.54
C ALA A 358 -31.03 44.19 7.76
N ILE A 359 -30.70 45.38 8.27
CA ILE A 359 -31.03 46.66 7.65
C ILE A 359 -30.26 46.80 6.33
N VAL A 360 -28.95 46.52 6.36
CA VAL A 360 -28.11 46.60 5.14
C VAL A 360 -28.52 45.56 4.11
N ALA A 361 -28.84 44.33 4.54
CA ALA A 361 -29.21 43.24 3.65
C ALA A 361 -30.57 43.44 2.94
N LEU A 362 -31.49 44.20 3.54
CA LEU A 362 -32.80 44.52 2.96
C LEU A 362 -32.78 45.78 2.07
N LYS A 363 -31.73 46.60 2.19
CA LYS A 363 -31.56 47.86 1.44
C LYS A 363 -30.85 47.67 0.09
N TYR A 364 -30.20 46.53 -0.12
CA TYR A 364 -29.56 46.17 -1.38
C TYR A 364 -30.62 45.69 -2.38
N GLU A 365 -30.66 46.34 -3.55
CA GLU A 365 -31.41 45.90 -4.74
C GLU A 365 -30.86 44.58 -5.31
#